data_AF-A0A4Q6BU53-F1
#
_entry.id   AF-A0A4Q6BU53-F1
#
_cell.length_a   1.000
_cell.length_b   1.000
_cell.length_c   1.000
_cell.angle_alpha   90.00
_cell.angle_beta   90.00
_cell.angle_gamma   90.00
#
_symmetry.space_group_name_H-M   'P 1'
#
loop_
_entity.id
_entity.type
_entity.pdbx_description
1 polymer ?
#
loop_
_entity_poly.entity_id
_entity_poly.type
_entity_poly.pdbx_seq_one_letter_code
_entity_poly.pdbx_strand_id
1 'polypeptide(L)'
;MDQDTFLALRPFAYHTTSARHLESLRETRQLQSAARLIARAAAEAPTGTEADPQASRRLKPITLHIGVHQVYLRDQRGLEPSAIRFDADWDLARFVAHVNGLVSFWPGTESGPTDMGRRHWERLRSAAEPLVVLRVPTHDLLHAEGQPGAQVSRCHSGAAHLRQGRRVERG
;
A
#
# COMPACT_ATOMS: atom_id res chain seq x y z
N MET A 1 4.42 22.23 7.69
CA MET A 1 3.27 21.76 8.48
C MET A 1 3.85 20.85 9.53
N ASP A 2 3.77 21.25 10.79
CA ASP A 2 4.12 20.41 11.93
C ASP A 2 3.10 19.27 12.11
N GLN A 3 3.44 18.33 12.99
CA GLN A 3 2.63 17.13 13.25
C GLN A 3 1.25 17.48 13.82
N ASP A 4 1.17 18.43 14.75
CA ASP A 4 -0.09 18.79 15.41
C ASP A 4 -1.10 19.39 14.42
N THR A 5 -0.62 20.28 13.55
CA THR A 5 -1.41 20.83 12.45
C THR A 5 -1.87 19.74 11.50
N PHE A 6 -1.01 18.75 11.19
CA PHE A 6 -1.39 17.62 10.36
C PHE A 6 -2.46 16.76 11.02
N LEU A 7 -2.33 16.44 12.31
CA LEU A 7 -3.30 15.66 13.07
C LEU A 7 -4.66 16.37 13.18
N ALA A 8 -4.67 17.68 13.41
CA ALA A 8 -5.90 18.48 13.44
C ALA A 8 -6.60 18.48 12.07
N LEU A 9 -5.85 18.59 10.97
CA LEU A 9 -6.41 18.59 9.63
C LEU A 9 -6.82 17.19 9.15
N ARG A 10 -6.12 16.15 9.61
CA ARG A 10 -6.26 14.76 9.14
C ARG A 10 -6.31 13.81 10.33
N PRO A 11 -7.38 13.85 11.13
CA PRO A 11 -7.49 13.05 12.35
C PRO A 11 -7.57 11.54 12.08
N PHE A 12 -7.87 11.12 10.84
CA PHE A 12 -7.97 9.71 10.47
C PHE A 12 -7.10 9.34 9.27
N ALA A 13 -6.62 8.11 9.30
CA ALA A 13 -5.90 7.43 8.24
C ALA A 13 -6.75 6.26 7.73
N TYR A 14 -6.83 6.12 6.41
CA TYR A 14 -7.70 5.15 5.74
C TYR A 14 -6.88 4.16 4.91
N HIS A 15 -7.09 2.87 5.14
CA HIS A 15 -6.49 1.80 4.34
C HIS A 15 -7.57 0.96 3.67
N THR A 16 -7.49 0.81 2.35
CA THR A 16 -8.40 -0.06 1.60
C THR A 16 -7.73 -1.42 1.41
N THR A 17 -8.44 -2.49 1.75
CA THR A 17 -7.98 -3.85 1.49
C THR A 17 -9.13 -4.75 1.01
N SER A 18 -8.80 -5.95 0.56
CA SER A 18 -9.77 -6.97 0.18
C SER A 18 -10.58 -7.41 1.40
N ALA A 19 -11.90 -7.58 1.25
CA ALA A 19 -12.74 -8.15 2.31
C ALA A 19 -12.27 -9.56 2.73
N ARG A 20 -11.57 -10.28 1.82
CA ARG A 20 -10.96 -11.59 2.09
C ARG A 20 -9.88 -11.53 3.17
N HIS A 21 -9.29 -10.37 3.41
CA HIS A 21 -8.27 -10.21 4.47
C HIS A 21 -8.88 -10.01 5.86
N LEU A 22 -10.18 -9.74 5.98
CA LEU A 22 -10.79 -9.35 7.26
C LEU A 22 -10.62 -10.40 8.35
N GLU A 23 -10.72 -11.69 8.02
CA GLU A 23 -10.58 -12.77 9.00
C GLU A 23 -9.15 -12.78 9.57
N SER A 24 -8.15 -12.85 8.69
CA SER A 24 -6.74 -12.80 9.10
C SER A 24 -6.41 -11.51 9.87
N LEU A 25 -6.98 -10.36 9.48
CA LEU A 25 -6.79 -9.10 10.20
C LEU A 25 -7.42 -9.11 11.59
N ARG A 26 -8.59 -9.75 11.78
CA ARG A 26 -9.24 -9.87 13.10
C ARG A 26 -8.44 -10.76 14.03
N GLU A 27 -7.91 -11.87 13.51
CA GLU A 27 -7.11 -12.82 14.27
C GLU A 27 -5.74 -12.25 14.65
N THR A 28 -5.02 -11.73 13.66
CA THR A 28 -3.64 -11.25 13.86
C THR A 28 -3.57 -9.85 14.45
N ARG A 29 -4.64 -9.05 14.28
CA ARG A 29 -4.67 -7.61 14.61
C ARG A 29 -3.53 -6.81 13.98
N GLN A 30 -3.02 -7.27 12.83
CA GLN A 30 -1.85 -6.69 12.17
C GLN A 30 -2.09 -6.47 10.69
N LEU A 31 -1.87 -5.24 10.23
CA LEU A 31 -1.67 -4.96 8.81
C LEU A 31 -0.24 -5.33 8.42
N GLN A 32 -0.10 -6.14 7.37
CA GLN A 32 1.19 -6.59 6.87
C GLN A 32 1.45 -6.00 5.48
N SER A 33 2.71 -5.64 5.22
CA SER A 33 3.13 -5.16 3.91
C SER A 33 3.10 -6.28 2.88
N ALA A 34 3.03 -5.92 1.59
CA ALA A 34 3.03 -6.90 0.51
C ALA A 34 4.29 -7.78 0.56
N ALA A 35 5.46 -7.20 0.84
CA ALA A 35 6.72 -7.92 0.97
C ALA A 35 6.66 -8.99 2.09
N ARG A 36 6.09 -8.64 3.26
CA ARG A 36 5.94 -9.59 4.38
C ARG A 36 4.97 -10.72 4.02
N LEU A 37 3.86 -10.41 3.37
CA LEU A 37 2.88 -11.41 2.93
C LEU A 37 3.48 -12.37 1.89
N ILE A 38 4.22 -11.83 0.92
CA ILE A 38 4.96 -12.63 -0.07
C ILE A 38 5.98 -13.56 0.61
N ALA A 39 6.78 -13.02 1.53
CA ALA A 39 7.80 -13.81 2.23
C ALA A 39 7.20 -14.98 3.03
N ARG A 40 6.05 -14.74 3.70
CA ARG A 40 5.33 -15.79 4.43
C ARG A 40 4.80 -16.86 3.49
N ALA A 41 4.14 -16.47 2.40
CA ALA A 41 3.64 -17.41 1.41
C ALA A 41 4.77 -18.26 0.80
N ALA A 42 5.92 -17.65 0.50
CA ALA A 42 7.08 -18.35 -0.04
C ALA A 42 7.68 -19.36 0.96
N ALA A 43 7.67 -19.05 2.26
CA ALA A 43 8.16 -19.97 3.30
C ALA A 43 7.29 -21.23 3.46
N GLU A 44 6.03 -21.17 3.02
CA GLU A 44 5.06 -22.27 3.12
C GLU A 44 4.85 -22.99 1.78
N ALA A 45 5.34 -22.43 0.67
CA ALA A 45 5.21 -23.01 -0.66
C ALA A 45 6.18 -24.19 -0.86
N PRO A 46 5.80 -25.23 -1.63
CA PRO A 46 6.73 -26.26 -2.08
C PRO A 46 7.91 -25.63 -2.83
N THR A 47 9.13 -26.06 -2.53
CA THR A 47 10.34 -25.55 -3.19
C THR A 47 10.26 -25.73 -4.70
N GLY A 48 10.20 -24.62 -5.43
CA GLY A 48 10.24 -24.60 -6.89
C GLY A 48 9.26 -23.60 -7.47
N THR A 49 9.82 -22.61 -8.18
CA THR A 49 9.15 -21.71 -9.13
C THR A 49 8.11 -20.72 -8.60
N GLU A 50 8.55 -19.47 -8.42
CA GLU A 50 8.02 -18.31 -9.17
C GLU A 50 9.03 -17.15 -9.07
N ALA A 51 9.03 -16.25 -10.06
CA ALA A 51 9.88 -15.06 -10.05
C ALA A 51 9.59 -14.20 -8.81
N ASP A 52 10.63 -13.63 -8.18
CA ASP A 52 10.50 -12.84 -6.95
C ASP A 52 9.48 -11.68 -7.13
N PRO A 53 8.27 -11.79 -6.56
CA PRO A 53 7.23 -10.79 -6.72
C PRO A 53 7.47 -9.56 -5.82
N GLN A 54 8.53 -9.58 -4.99
CA GLN A 54 8.91 -8.43 -4.16
C GLN A 54 9.57 -7.32 -4.98
N ALA A 55 10.42 -7.66 -5.95
CA ALA A 55 11.15 -6.69 -6.78
C ALA A 55 10.47 -6.40 -8.13
N SER A 56 9.43 -7.17 -8.49
CA SER A 56 8.77 -7.07 -9.79
C SER A 56 7.43 -6.31 -9.72
N ARG A 57 7.24 -5.32 -10.60
CA ARG A 57 5.95 -4.61 -10.74
C ARG A 57 4.85 -5.62 -11.09
N ARG A 58 3.85 -5.76 -10.22
CA ARG A 58 2.69 -6.63 -10.49
C ARG A 58 1.79 -5.99 -11.54
N LEU A 59 1.66 -6.57 -12.73
CA LEU A 59 0.73 -6.08 -13.76
C LEU A 59 -0.67 -6.68 -13.65
N LYS A 60 -0.80 -7.75 -12.87
CA LYS A 60 -2.05 -8.43 -12.51
C LYS A 60 -2.06 -8.67 -11.00
N PRO A 61 -3.24 -8.73 -10.38
CA PRO A 61 -3.36 -9.16 -9.00
C PRO A 61 -2.86 -10.60 -8.84
N ILE A 62 -2.37 -10.93 -7.64
CA ILE A 62 -1.94 -12.28 -7.28
C ILE A 62 -2.66 -12.71 -6.00
N THR A 63 -2.93 -14.01 -5.88
CA THR A 63 -3.47 -14.60 -4.64
C THR A 63 -2.37 -15.42 -4.00
N LEU A 64 -2.10 -15.14 -2.73
CA LEU A 64 -1.17 -15.88 -1.89
C LEU A 64 -1.95 -16.79 -0.94
N HIS A 65 -1.34 -17.91 -0.59
CA HIS A 65 -1.84 -18.82 0.43
C HIS A 65 -0.89 -18.79 1.63
N ILE A 66 -1.44 -18.53 2.81
CA ILE A 66 -0.71 -18.43 4.07
C ILE A 66 -1.53 -19.17 5.14
N GLY A 67 -1.10 -20.37 5.50
CA GLY A 67 -1.85 -21.32 6.30
C GLY A 67 -3.19 -21.65 5.64
N VAL A 68 -4.28 -21.39 6.35
CA VAL A 68 -5.66 -21.58 5.86
C VAL A 68 -6.23 -20.35 5.15
N HIS A 69 -5.52 -19.23 5.15
CA HIS A 69 -6.04 -17.97 4.60
C HIS A 69 -5.57 -17.72 3.17
N GLN A 70 -6.45 -17.10 2.40
CA GLN A 70 -6.13 -16.54 1.08
C GLN A 70 -5.95 -15.03 1.19
N VAL A 71 -4.78 -14.56 0.75
CA VAL A 71 -4.42 -13.14 0.75
C VAL A 71 -4.32 -12.66 -0.69
N TYR A 72 -5.25 -11.78 -1.08
CA TYR A 72 -5.22 -11.11 -2.37
C TYR A 72 -4.31 -9.87 -2.37
N LEU A 73 -3.28 -9.85 -3.21
CA LEU A 73 -2.45 -8.67 -3.47
C LEU A 73 -2.82 -8.05 -4.81
N ARG A 74 -3.11 -6.74 -4.81
CA ARG A 74 -3.47 -6.01 -6.02
C ARG A 74 -2.26 -5.78 -6.94
N ASP A 75 -2.60 -5.51 -8.20
CA ASP A 75 -1.64 -5.02 -9.18
C ASP A 75 -1.11 -3.62 -8.83
N GLN A 76 -0.03 -3.27 -9.50
CA GLN A 76 0.67 -1.98 -9.48
C GLN A 76 0.61 -1.35 -10.88
N ARG A 77 -0.51 -1.50 -11.61
CA ARG A 77 -0.66 -0.91 -12.95
C ARG A 77 -0.53 0.61 -12.93
N GLY A 78 -0.92 1.25 -11.84
CA GLY A 78 -0.73 2.69 -11.65
C GLY A 78 0.74 3.13 -11.59
N LEU A 79 1.68 2.22 -11.37
CA LEU A 79 3.11 2.53 -11.29
C LEU A 79 3.73 2.60 -12.68
N GLU A 80 3.60 3.73 -13.38
CA GLU A 80 4.09 3.86 -14.74
C GLU A 80 5.55 4.32 -14.78
N PRO A 81 6.53 3.47 -15.16
CA PRO A 81 7.95 3.81 -15.07
C PRO A 81 8.33 4.99 -15.97
N SER A 82 7.68 5.12 -17.12
CA SER A 82 7.89 6.23 -18.06
C SER A 82 7.48 7.59 -17.47
N ALA A 83 6.62 7.59 -16.45
CA ALA A 83 6.17 8.77 -15.73
C ALA A 83 7.05 9.14 -14.52
N ILE A 84 8.09 8.37 -14.22
CA ILE A 84 8.95 8.56 -13.06
C ILE A 84 10.34 9.06 -13.49
N ARG A 85 10.87 10.01 -12.73
CA ARG A 85 12.30 10.30 -12.70
C ARG A 85 12.83 9.73 -11.39
N PHE A 86 13.72 8.75 -11.48
CA PHE A 86 14.36 8.18 -10.31
C PHE A 86 15.55 9.02 -9.89
N ASP A 87 15.75 9.16 -8.58
CA ASP A 87 16.98 9.71 -8.00
C ASP A 87 18.18 8.80 -8.28
N ALA A 88 19.39 9.31 -8.04
CA ALA A 88 20.60 8.51 -8.15
C ALA A 88 20.46 7.25 -7.27
N ASP A 89 20.94 6.11 -7.77
CA ASP A 89 20.83 4.78 -7.14
C ASP A 89 19.41 4.19 -7.02
N TRP A 90 18.40 4.82 -7.60
CA TRP A 90 17.06 4.23 -7.70
C TRP A 90 16.76 3.71 -9.10
N ASP A 91 16.12 2.55 -9.13
CA ASP A 91 15.49 1.98 -10.31
C ASP A 91 14.07 1.52 -9.96
N LEU A 92 13.35 1.02 -10.98
CA LEU A 92 11.99 0.54 -10.78
C LEU A 92 11.93 -0.63 -9.78
N ALA A 93 12.90 -1.55 -9.80
CA ALA A 93 12.89 -2.73 -8.96
C ALA A 93 13.08 -2.37 -7.49
N ARG A 94 14.06 -1.51 -7.18
CA ARG A 94 14.28 -0.93 -5.85
C ARG A 94 13.08 -0.15 -5.38
N PHE A 95 12.46 0.65 -6.25
CA PHE A 95 11.25 1.39 -5.90
C PHE A 95 10.06 0.47 -5.60
N VAL A 96 9.85 -0.58 -6.40
CA VAL A 96 8.80 -1.58 -6.17
C VAL A 96 9.04 -2.33 -4.86
N ALA A 97 10.28 -2.75 -4.59
CA ALA A 97 10.64 -3.41 -3.35
C ALA A 97 10.38 -2.52 -2.14
N HIS A 98 10.79 -1.24 -2.21
CA HIS A 98 10.52 -0.25 -1.17
C HIS A 98 9.02 -0.07 -0.92
N VAL A 99 8.23 0.17 -1.99
CA VAL A 99 6.77 0.29 -1.89
C VAL A 99 6.13 -0.97 -1.30
N ASN A 100 6.57 -2.16 -1.73
CA ASN A 100 6.06 -3.42 -1.22
C ASN A 100 6.40 -3.63 0.27
N GLY A 101 7.44 -2.98 0.77
CA GLY A 101 7.82 -2.97 2.18
C GLY A 101 6.90 -2.12 3.07
N LEU A 102 6.07 -1.25 2.48
CA LEU A 102 5.24 -0.30 3.23
C LEU A 102 3.77 -0.72 3.28
N VAL A 103 3.09 -0.36 4.37
CA VAL A 103 1.62 -0.31 4.43
C VAL A 103 1.20 1.15 4.26
N SER A 104 0.38 1.41 3.25
CA SER A 104 0.02 2.79 2.88
C SER A 104 -1.38 3.16 3.35
N PHE A 105 -1.50 4.40 3.83
CA PHE A 105 -2.77 4.98 4.27
C PHE A 105 -3.05 6.29 3.54
N TRP A 106 -4.32 6.58 3.35
CA TRP A 106 -4.81 7.86 2.86
C TRP A 106 -5.20 8.73 4.05
N PRO A 107 -4.66 9.96 4.17
CA PRO A 107 -5.14 10.87 5.21
C PRO A 107 -6.58 11.29 4.91
N GLY A 108 -7.33 11.61 5.95
CA GLY A 108 -8.74 11.98 5.85
C GLY A 108 -9.30 12.63 7.12
N THR A 109 -10.57 12.98 7.05
CA THR A 109 -11.37 13.47 8.17
C THR A 109 -12.43 12.44 8.53
N GLU A 110 -13.31 12.72 9.48
CA GLU A 110 -14.46 11.88 9.84
C GLU A 110 -15.31 11.49 8.62
N SER A 111 -15.39 12.38 7.62
CA SER A 111 -16.15 12.17 6.39
C SER A 111 -15.51 11.18 5.40
N GLY A 112 -14.26 10.77 5.64
CA GLY A 112 -13.53 9.84 4.78
C GLY A 112 -12.14 10.35 4.36
N PRO A 113 -11.48 9.61 3.45
CA PRO A 113 -10.18 10.01 2.91
C PRO A 113 -10.29 11.30 2.08
N THR A 114 -9.15 11.94 1.85
CA THR A 114 -9.01 13.01 0.85
C THR A 114 -9.54 12.61 -0.54
N ASP A 115 -9.81 13.59 -1.41
CA ASP A 115 -10.33 13.36 -2.77
C ASP A 115 -9.52 12.34 -3.57
N MET A 116 -8.19 12.37 -3.46
CA MET A 116 -7.35 11.39 -4.15
C MET A 116 -7.58 9.97 -3.61
N GLY A 117 -7.74 9.81 -2.29
CA GLY A 117 -8.04 8.52 -1.67
C GLY A 117 -9.44 8.02 -2.01
N ARG A 118 -10.42 8.93 -2.05
CA ARG A 118 -11.79 8.63 -2.52
C ARG A 118 -11.79 8.12 -3.96
N ARG A 119 -11.15 8.84 -4.88
CA ARG A 119 -11.02 8.42 -6.29
C ARG A 119 -10.29 7.09 -6.43
N HIS A 120 -9.25 6.86 -5.62
CA HIS A 120 -8.55 5.59 -5.59
C HIS A 120 -9.52 4.47 -5.21
N TRP A 121 -10.27 4.65 -4.11
CA TRP A 121 -11.25 3.67 -3.64
C TRP A 121 -12.36 3.41 -4.66
N GLU A 122 -12.93 4.44 -5.28
CA GLU A 122 -13.97 4.30 -6.31
C GLU A 122 -13.49 3.45 -7.49
N ARG A 123 -12.26 3.70 -7.96
CA ARG A 123 -11.60 2.89 -9.00
C ARG A 123 -11.39 1.44 -8.54
N LEU A 124 -11.05 1.23 -7.27
CA LEU A 124 -10.90 -0.13 -6.76
C LEU A 124 -12.25 -0.86 -6.69
N ARG A 125 -13.33 -0.15 -6.33
CA ARG A 125 -14.70 -0.68 -6.21
C ARG A 125 -15.28 -1.10 -7.56
N SER A 126 -14.96 -0.38 -8.63
CA SER A 126 -15.42 -0.72 -9.99
C SER A 126 -14.79 -2.01 -10.54
N ALA A 127 -13.76 -2.56 -9.89
CA ALA A 127 -13.10 -3.81 -10.30
C ALA A 127 -13.81 -5.08 -9.79
N ALA A 128 -15.05 -4.97 -9.30
CA ALA A 128 -15.89 -6.08 -8.79
C ALA A 128 -15.30 -6.92 -7.64
N GLU A 129 -14.26 -6.41 -6.95
CA GLU A 129 -13.73 -7.05 -5.74
C GLU A 129 -14.43 -6.47 -4.50
N PRO A 130 -14.88 -7.30 -3.54
CA PRO A 130 -15.39 -6.81 -2.27
C PRO A 130 -14.25 -6.16 -1.48
N LEU A 131 -14.42 -4.88 -1.18
CA LEU A 131 -13.44 -4.04 -0.49
C LEU A 131 -13.92 -3.68 0.89
N VAL A 132 -12.96 -3.53 1.79
CA VAL A 132 -13.16 -3.01 3.13
C VAL A 132 -12.23 -1.83 3.35
N VAL A 133 -12.68 -0.89 4.16
CA VAL A 133 -11.91 0.31 4.52
C VAL A 133 -11.67 0.27 6.01
N LEU A 134 -10.39 0.25 6.39
CA LEU A 134 -9.95 0.41 7.76
C LEU A 134 -9.76 1.90 8.01
N ARG A 135 -10.39 2.40 9.08
CA ARG A 135 -10.22 3.75 9.57
C ARG A 135 -9.48 3.67 10.89
N VAL A 136 -8.34 4.35 10.99
CA VAL A 136 -7.48 4.37 12.16
C VAL A 136 -7.26 5.83 12.57
N PRO A 137 -7.29 6.18 13.87
CA PRO A 137 -6.84 7.50 14.30
C PRO A 137 -5.40 7.74 13.83
N THR A 138 -5.14 8.86 13.18
CA THR A 138 -3.80 9.17 12.65
C THR A 138 -2.78 9.27 13.77
N HIS A 139 -3.19 9.80 14.93
CA HIS A 139 -2.37 9.86 16.13
C HIS A 139 -1.84 8.46 16.51
N ASP A 140 -2.73 7.48 16.64
CA ASP A 140 -2.36 6.12 17.05
C ASP A 140 -1.41 5.46 16.03
N LEU A 141 -1.58 5.78 14.75
CA LEU A 141 -0.71 5.28 13.69
C LEU A 141 0.71 5.89 13.76
N LEU A 142 0.83 7.19 14.07
CA LEU A 142 2.12 7.87 14.22
C LEU A 142 2.86 7.45 15.50
N HIS A 143 2.11 7.09 16.55
CA HIS A 143 2.64 6.74 17.88
C HIS A 143 2.63 5.23 18.17
N ALA A 144 2.37 4.39 17.18
CA ALA A 144 2.37 2.94 17.35
C ALA A 144 3.77 2.44 17.78
N GLU A 145 3.86 1.82 18.95
CA GLU A 145 5.10 1.28 19.48
C GLU A 145 5.66 0.14 18.60
N GLY A 146 6.99 0.06 18.50
CA GLY A 146 7.67 -1.07 17.84
C GLY A 146 7.72 -1.04 16.31
N GLN A 147 7.34 0.06 15.67
CA GLN A 147 7.54 0.28 14.23
C GLN A 147 8.51 1.44 13.99
N PRO A 148 9.35 1.40 12.94
CA PRO A 148 10.03 2.61 12.47
C PRO A 148 8.94 3.63 12.14
N GLY A 149 8.91 4.75 12.88
CA GLY A 149 7.78 5.66 12.96
C GLY A 149 7.11 5.94 11.61
N ALA A 150 5.78 5.97 11.61
CA ALA A 150 5.02 6.16 10.38
C ALA A 150 5.43 7.46 9.67
N GLN A 151 5.64 7.37 8.36
CA GLN A 151 6.13 8.46 7.54
C GLN A 151 5.00 9.11 6.75
N VAL A 152 5.03 10.43 6.64
CA VAL A 152 4.12 11.18 5.79
C VAL A 152 4.80 11.46 4.45
N SER A 153 4.21 10.95 3.36
CA SER A 153 4.70 11.20 2.01
C SER A 153 3.76 12.12 1.24
N ARG A 154 4.34 13.04 0.45
CA ARG A 154 3.60 13.87 -0.52
C ARG A 154 3.29 13.13 -1.82
N CYS A 155 3.92 11.96 -2.01
CA CYS A 155 3.83 11.16 -3.20
C CYS A 155 3.12 9.86 -2.87
N HIS A 156 1.97 9.60 -3.52
CA HIS A 156 1.28 8.33 -3.32
C HIS A 156 2.16 7.17 -3.75
N SER A 157 2.25 6.21 -2.85
CA SER A 157 3.18 5.07 -2.76
C SER A 157 2.98 3.99 -3.83
N GLY A 158 2.58 4.36 -5.05
CA GLY A 158 2.51 3.37 -6.13
C GLY A 158 1.89 3.86 -7.43
N ALA A 159 1.17 4.97 -7.43
CA ALA A 159 0.72 5.59 -8.67
C ALA A 159 1.71 6.69 -9.10
N ALA A 160 2.20 6.58 -10.33
CA ALA A 160 2.98 7.62 -10.97
C ALA A 160 2.31 8.01 -12.28
N HIS A 161 1.97 9.29 -12.39
CA HIS A 161 1.38 9.87 -13.58
C HIS A 161 2.12 11.16 -13.89
N LEU A 162 2.23 11.49 -15.19
CA LEU A 162 2.75 12.78 -15.61
C LEU A 162 1.90 13.90 -14.97
N ARG A 163 2.56 14.84 -14.30
CA ARG A 163 1.91 16.05 -13.79
C ARG A 163 2.27 17.19 -14.71
N GLN A 164 1.28 17.72 -15.45
CA GLN A 164 1.49 18.78 -16.43
C GLN A 164 2.60 18.43 -17.45
N GLY A 165 2.61 17.17 -17.93
CA GLY A 165 3.63 16.67 -18.85
C GLY A 165 4.99 16.38 -18.22
N ARG A 166 5.18 16.64 -16.92
CA ARG A 166 6.44 16.38 -16.21
C ARG A 166 6.41 15.05 -15.47
N ARG A 167 7.54 14.35 -15.49
CA ARG A 167 7.77 13.16 -14.67
C ARG A 167 7.75 13.53 -13.20
N VAL A 168 7.31 12.60 -12.37
CA VAL A 168 7.35 12.75 -10.91
C VAL A 168 8.64 12.15 -10.35
N GLU A 169 9.26 12.83 -9.40
CA GLU A 169 10.45 12.33 -8.71
C GLU A 169 10.09 11.21 -7.74
N ARG A 170 10.92 10.16 -7.69
CA ARG A 170 10.81 9.02 -6.78
C ARG A 170 12.20 8.50 -6.44
N GLY A 171 12.34 7.97 -5.23
CA GLY A 171 13.63 7.60 -4.67
C GLY A 171 14.12 8.67 -3.71
#